data_AF-A0A9C9KRL6-F1
#
_entry.id   AF-A0A9C9KRL6-F1
#
_cell.length_a   1.000
_cell.length_b   1.000
_cell.length_c   1.000
_cell.angle_alpha   90.00
_cell.angle_beta   90.00
_cell.angle_gamma   90.00
#
_symmetry.space_group_name_H-M   'P 1'
#
loop_
_entity.id
_entity.type
_entity.pdbx_description
1 polymer ?
#
loop_
_entity_poly.entity_id
_entity_poly.type
_entity_poly.pdbx_seq_one_letter_code
_entity_poly.pdbx_strand_id
1 'polypeptide(L)'
;MGNIVAILLPLPLGLLWLGGSMIIYAMNRHHPNQRVGHYTQQAAYRFYGVTGFFVAIATFIPGNGWKWYLIAWALAALVIIPWSILDIVRIRRENWQDVAINQESDL
;
A
#
# COMPACT_ATOMS: atom_id res chain seq x y z
N MET A 1 -12.86 -25.52 11.36
CA MET A 1 -11.95 -24.38 11.62
C MET A 1 -11.43 -23.66 10.37
N GLY A 2 -11.32 -24.28 9.19
CA GLY A 2 -10.80 -23.61 7.98
C GLY A 2 -11.76 -22.64 7.25
N ASN A 3 -13.08 -22.77 7.41
CA ASN A 3 -14.05 -21.98 6.64
C ASN A 3 -14.15 -20.51 7.08
N ILE A 4 -13.93 -20.23 8.36
CA ILE A 4 -13.94 -18.86 8.91
C ILE A 4 -12.70 -18.09 8.42
N VAL A 5 -11.55 -18.76 8.36
CA VAL A 5 -10.32 -18.18 7.80
C VAL A 5 -10.45 -17.95 6.30
N ALA A 6 -11.08 -18.86 5.55
CA ALA A 6 -11.32 -18.70 4.11
C ALA A 6 -12.26 -17.52 3.78
N ILE A 7 -13.24 -17.22 4.64
CA ILE A 7 -14.11 -16.04 4.51
C ILE A 7 -13.39 -14.75 4.93
N LEU A 8 -12.57 -14.80 5.97
CA LEU A 8 -11.88 -13.60 6.47
C LEU A 8 -10.68 -13.20 5.61
N LEU A 9 -9.88 -14.13 5.08
CA LEU A 9 -8.52 -13.83 4.62
C LEU A 9 -8.40 -13.16 3.22
N PRO A 10 -9.21 -13.47 2.19
CA PRO A 10 -8.95 -12.90 0.86
C PRO A 10 -9.90 -11.77 0.43
N LEU A 11 -11.22 -11.92 0.62
CA LEU A 11 -12.18 -11.06 -0.07
C LEU A 11 -12.59 -9.80 0.72
N PRO A 12 -13.12 -9.90 1.96
CA PRO A 12 -13.54 -8.71 2.69
C PRO A 12 -12.34 -7.92 3.24
N LEU A 13 -11.35 -8.57 3.86
CA LEU A 13 -10.17 -7.88 4.39
C LEU A 13 -9.27 -7.33 3.28
N GLY A 14 -9.07 -8.07 2.18
CA GLY A 14 -8.30 -7.60 1.04
C GLY A 14 -8.93 -6.37 0.37
N LEU A 15 -10.26 -6.37 0.19
CA LEU A 15 -10.98 -5.23 -0.39
C LEU A 15 -10.98 -4.02 0.55
N LEU A 16 -11.21 -4.22 1.86
CA LEU A 16 -11.15 -3.15 2.86
C LEU A 16 -9.74 -2.58 2.98
N TRP A 17 -8.71 -3.42 2.93
CA TRP A 17 -7.32 -3.01 2.92
C TRP A 17 -6.99 -2.17 1.68
N LEU A 18 -7.39 -2.65 0.50
CA LEU A 18 -7.16 -1.96 -0.76
C LEU A 18 -7.88 -0.60 -0.80
N GLY A 19 -9.17 -0.57 -0.44
CA GLY A 19 -9.95 0.67 -0.35
C GLY A 19 -9.42 1.63 0.71
N GLY A 20 -9.08 1.13 1.89
CA GLY A 20 -8.50 1.92 2.99
C GLY A 20 -7.17 2.57 2.61
N SER A 21 -6.29 1.83 1.93
CA SER A 21 -5.03 2.38 1.44
C SER A 21 -5.21 3.51 0.42
N MET A 22 -6.28 3.47 -0.38
CA MET A 22 -6.60 4.52 -1.36
C MET A 22 -7.17 5.79 -0.69
N ILE A 23 -7.93 5.65 0.39
CA ILE A 23 -8.41 6.78 1.19
C ILE A 23 -7.22 7.51 1.83
N ILE A 24 -6.30 6.76 2.46
CA ILE A 24 -5.08 7.32 3.04
C ILE A 24 -4.26 8.05 1.96
N TYR A 25 -4.14 7.46 0.76
CA TYR A 25 -3.51 8.11 -0.38
C TYR A 25 -4.21 9.43 -0.77
N ALA A 26 -5.53 9.43 -0.86
CA ALA A 26 -6.31 10.62 -1.23
C ALA A 26 -6.14 11.75 -0.20
N MET A 27 -6.15 11.41 1.09
CA MET A 27 -5.88 12.35 2.19
C MET A 27 -4.49 12.94 2.07
N ASN A 28 -3.46 12.11 1.85
CA ASN A 28 -2.08 12.58 1.71
C ASN A 28 -1.85 13.42 0.45
N ARG A 29 -2.64 13.23 -0.61
CA ARG A 29 -2.49 14.00 -1.85
C ARG A 29 -2.97 15.45 -1.73
N HIS A 30 -3.80 15.77 -0.75
CA HIS A 30 -4.28 17.14 -0.51
C HIS A 30 -3.33 17.94 0.39
N HIS A 31 -2.15 17.42 0.74
CA HIS A 31 -1.14 18.20 1.44
C HIS A 31 -0.61 19.35 0.56
N PRO A 32 -0.42 20.56 1.14
CA PRO A 32 0.04 21.74 0.40
C PRO A 32 1.47 21.57 -0.18
N ASN A 33 2.21 20.56 0.26
CA ASN A 33 3.52 20.21 -0.27
C ASN A 33 3.41 19.18 -1.41
N GLN A 34 3.65 19.62 -2.65
CA GLN A 34 3.58 18.77 -3.85
C GLN A 34 4.55 17.56 -3.81
N ARG A 35 5.63 17.63 -3.03
CA ARG A 35 6.60 16.52 -2.89
C ARG A 35 5.99 15.32 -2.15
N VAL A 36 5.14 15.58 -1.14
CA VAL A 36 4.45 14.53 -0.38
C VAL A 36 3.50 13.74 -1.30
N GLY A 37 2.78 14.44 -2.17
CA GLY A 37 1.92 13.82 -3.17
C GLY A 37 2.68 12.94 -4.18
N HIS A 38 3.87 13.37 -4.62
CA HIS A 38 4.69 12.62 -5.58
C HIS A 38 5.25 11.32 -4.98
N TYR A 39 5.82 11.37 -3.77
CA TYR A 39 6.34 10.18 -3.08
C TYR A 39 5.23 9.20 -2.73
N THR A 40 4.09 9.70 -2.25
CA THR A 40 2.93 8.84 -1.95
C THR A 40 2.40 8.20 -3.23
N GLN A 41 2.40 8.89 -4.37
CA GLN A 41 1.98 8.34 -5.66
C GLN A 41 2.93 7.26 -6.18
N GLN A 42 4.24 7.45 -6.04
CA GLN A 42 5.22 6.44 -6.45
C GLN A 42 5.15 5.19 -5.58
N ALA A 43 5.03 5.35 -4.26
CA ALA A 43 4.84 4.25 -3.33
C ALA A 43 3.52 3.50 -3.59
N ALA A 44 2.43 4.22 -3.80
CA ALA A 44 1.13 3.65 -4.12
C ALA A 44 1.15 2.88 -5.44
N TYR A 45 1.73 3.44 -6.50
CA TYR A 45 1.83 2.78 -7.81
C TYR A 45 2.56 1.43 -7.72
N ARG A 46 3.69 1.39 -6.99
CA ARG A 46 4.44 0.15 -6.74
C ARG A 46 3.64 -0.84 -5.91
N PHE A 47 3.04 -0.37 -4.82
CA PHE A 47 2.26 -1.20 -3.92
C PHE A 47 1.09 -1.88 -4.67
N TYR A 48 0.31 -1.11 -5.44
CA TYR A 48 -0.82 -1.65 -6.21
C TYR A 48 -0.38 -2.53 -7.36
N GLY A 49 0.70 -2.18 -8.07
CA GLY A 49 1.24 -2.99 -9.16
C GLY A 49 1.71 -4.37 -8.67
N VAL A 50 2.48 -4.40 -7.59
CA VAL A 50 2.98 -5.65 -6.99
C VAL A 50 1.82 -6.46 -6.41
N THR A 51 0.95 -5.84 -5.62
CA THR A 51 -0.21 -6.52 -5.01
C THR A 51 -1.14 -7.10 -6.08
N GLY A 52 -1.48 -6.33 -7.11
CA GLY A 52 -2.33 -6.78 -8.22
C GLY A 52 -1.73 -7.95 -8.99
N PHE A 53 -0.42 -7.91 -9.26
CA PHE A 53 0.30 -9.01 -9.90
C PHE A 53 0.24 -10.30 -9.08
N PHE A 54 0.51 -10.23 -7.78
CA PHE A 54 0.46 -11.40 -6.90
C PHE A 54 -0.96 -11.95 -6.74
N VAL A 55 -1.98 -11.10 -6.64
CA VAL A 55 -3.39 -11.53 -6.59
C VAL A 55 -3.83 -12.21 -7.89
N ALA A 56 -3.42 -11.68 -9.04
CA ALA A 56 -3.71 -12.30 -10.34
C ALA A 56 -3.08 -13.70 -10.44
N ILE A 57 -1.83 -13.86 -10.02
CA ILE A 57 -1.16 -15.18 -9.98
C ILE A 57 -1.84 -16.12 -8.98
N ALA A 58 -2.22 -15.63 -7.80
CA ALA A 58 -2.84 -16.43 -6.76
C ALA A 58 -4.16 -17.07 -7.21
N THR A 59 -4.87 -16.46 -8.18
CA THR A 59 -6.10 -17.01 -8.78
C THR A 59 -5.87 -18.35 -9.49
N PHE A 60 -4.66 -18.60 -9.99
CA PHE A 60 -4.31 -19.85 -10.68
C PHE A 60 -3.83 -20.96 -9.73
N ILE A 61 -3.77 -20.71 -8.42
CA ILE A 61 -3.38 -21.72 -7.43
C ILE A 61 -4.57 -22.65 -7.16
N PRO A 62 -4.46 -23.96 -7.40
CA PRO A 62 -5.54 -24.90 -7.14
C PRO A 62 -5.90 -24.95 -5.65
N GLY A 63 -7.19 -25.10 -5.34
CA GLY A 63 -7.77 -24.88 -3.99
C GLY A 63 -7.19 -25.68 -2.82
N ASN A 64 -6.40 -26.73 -3.09
CA ASN A 64 -5.69 -27.50 -2.05
C ASN A 64 -4.25 -26.97 -1.78
N GLY A 65 -3.86 -25.85 -2.40
CA GLY A 65 -2.53 -25.26 -2.41
C GLY A 65 -2.30 -24.17 -1.36
N TRP A 66 -2.80 -24.32 -0.13
CA TRP A 66 -2.61 -23.31 0.94
C TRP A 66 -1.14 -22.93 1.17
N LYS A 67 -0.22 -23.90 1.05
CA LYS A 67 1.22 -23.66 1.10
C LYS A 67 1.68 -22.68 0.02
N TRP A 68 1.18 -22.83 -1.20
CA TRP A 68 1.49 -21.94 -2.33
C TRP A 68 0.93 -20.54 -2.12
N TYR A 69 -0.25 -20.42 -1.53
CA TYR A 69 -0.83 -19.13 -1.17
C TYR A 69 0.05 -18.40 -0.14
N LEU A 70 0.49 -19.08 0.92
CA LEU A 70 1.41 -18.51 1.91
C LEU A 70 2.77 -18.12 1.32
N ILE A 71 3.31 -18.93 0.41
CA ILE A 71 4.57 -18.61 -0.29
C ILE A 71 4.40 -17.37 -1.16
N ALA A 72 3.29 -17.25 -1.92
CA ALA A 72 3.01 -16.08 -2.73
C ALA A 72 2.92 -14.81 -1.88
N TRP A 73 2.24 -14.88 -0.72
CA TRP A 73 2.18 -13.77 0.24
C TRP A 73 3.54 -13.44 0.86
N ALA A 74 4.33 -14.45 1.23
CA ALA A 74 5.67 -14.24 1.77
C ALA A 74 6.59 -13.57 0.74
N LEU A 75 6.50 -13.97 -0.53
CA LEU A 75 7.23 -13.34 -1.63
C LEU A 75 6.77 -11.90 -1.86
N ALA A 76 5.46 -11.64 -1.86
CA ALA A 76 4.92 -10.29 -1.97
C ALA A 76 5.42 -9.39 -0.84
N ALA A 77 5.37 -9.87 0.41
CA ALA A 77 5.88 -9.15 1.58
C ALA A 77 7.39 -8.89 1.47
N LEU A 78 8.17 -9.88 1.01
CA LEU A 78 9.61 -9.75 0.82
C LEU A 78 9.97 -8.72 -0.25
N VAL A 79 9.12 -8.49 -1.25
CA VAL A 79 9.33 -7.43 -2.24
C VAL A 79 8.86 -6.08 -1.71
N ILE A 80 7.66 -6.01 -1.14
CA ILE A 80 7.04 -4.74 -0.71
C ILE A 80 7.79 -4.13 0.47
N ILE A 81 8.12 -4.91 1.50
CA ILE A 81 8.70 -4.40 2.75
C ILE A 81 10.04 -3.69 2.51
N PRO A 82 11.04 -4.27 1.82
CA PRO A 82 12.29 -3.59 1.56
C PRO A 82 12.11 -2.33 0.70
N TRP A 83 11.25 -2.38 -0.32
CA TRP A 83 10.95 -1.21 -1.15
C TRP A 83 10.33 -0.08 -0.33
N SER A 84 9.38 -0.38 0.56
CA SER A 84 8.80 0.59 1.46
C SER A 84 9.82 1.18 2.44
N ILE A 85 10.71 0.36 3.00
CA ILE A 85 11.79 0.84 3.89
C ILE A 85 12.72 1.79 3.12
N LEU A 86 13.11 1.45 1.89
CA LEU A 86 13.96 2.30 1.07
C LEU A 86 13.29 3.64 0.75
N ASP A 87 12.00 3.63 0.42
CA ASP A 87 11.24 4.86 0.18
C ASP A 87 11.18 5.73 1.46
N ILE A 88 10.96 5.15 2.64
CA ILE A 88 10.99 5.88 3.93
C ILE A 88 12.38 6.47 4.21
N VAL A 89 13.45 5.69 4.03
CA VAL A 89 14.83 6.17 4.25
C VAL A 89 15.18 7.30 3.28
N ARG A 90 14.70 7.22 2.03
CA ARG A 90 14.88 8.25 1.02
C ARG A 90 14.15 9.53 1.40
N ILE A 91 12.86 9.45 1.75
CA ILE A 91 12.03 10.55 2.24
C ILE A 91 12.70 11.24 3.44
N ARG A 92 13.25 10.47 4.39
CA ARG A 92 13.94 11.01 5.57
C ARG A 92 15.21 11.79 5.24
N ARG A 93 15.93 11.43 4.17
CA ARG A 93 17.18 12.09 3.76
C ARG A 93 16.96 13.38 2.99
N GLU A 94 15.73 13.67 2.57
CA GLU A 94 15.42 14.92 1.87
C GLU A 94 15.26 16.08 2.84
N ASN A 95 15.69 17.26 2.39
CA ASN A 95 15.57 18.50 3.16
C ASN A 95 14.14 19.02 2.99
N TRP A 96 13.32 18.80 4.02
CA TRP A 96 11.95 19.27 4.08
C TRP A 96 11.97 20.77 4.36
N GLN A 97 11.46 21.56 3.41
CA GLN A 97 11.21 22.98 3.65
C GLN A 97 9.88 23.13 4.37
N ASP A 98 9.86 23.92 5.44
CA ASP A 98 8.64 24.27 6.15
C ASP A 98 7.69 24.97 5.19
N VAL A 99 6.47 24.42 5.07
CA VAL A 99 5.40 25.08 4.33
C VAL A 99 4.72 26.05 5.29
N ALA A 100 4.81 27.34 5.01
CA ALA A 100 4.00 28.34 5.70
C ALA A 100 2.53 28.01 5.44
N ILE A 101 1.82 27.55 6.48
CA ILE A 101 0.37 27.50 6.44
C ILE A 101 -0.08 28.95 6.54
N ASN A 102 -0.40 29.56 5.40
CA ASN A 102 -0.96 30.91 5.37
C ASN A 102 -2.27 30.88 6.18
N GLN A 103 -2.23 31.37 7.41
CA GLN A 103 -3.38 31.65 8.27
C GLN A 103 -4.12 32.90 7.77
N GLU A 104 -4.48 32.93 6.49
CA GLU A 104 -5.12 34.09 5.87
C GLU A 104 -6.47 33.68 5.28
N SER A 105 -7.34 33.14 6.14
CA SER A 105 -8.76 32.97 5.84
C SER A 105 -9.65 33.36 7.02
N ASP A 106 -9.17 34.27 7.88
CA ASP A 106 -9.94 34.93 8.95
C ASP A 106 -10.00 36.44 8.67
N LEU A 107 -10.62 36.84 7.55
CA LEU A 107 -11.15 38.20 7.33
C LEU A 107 -12.45 38.14 6.52
#